data_AF-A0A9E3MM26-F1
#
_entry.id   AF-A0A9E3MM26-F1
#
_cell.length_a   1.000
_cell.length_b   1.000
_cell.length_c   1.000
_cell.angle_alpha   90.00
_cell.angle_beta   90.00
_cell.angle_gamma   90.00
#
_symmetry.space_group_name_H-M   'P 1'
#
loop_
_entity.id
_entity.type
_entity.pdbx_description
1 polymer ?
#
loop_
_entity_poly.entity_id
_entity_poly.type
_entity_poly.pdbx_seq_one_letter_code
_entity_poly.pdbx_strand_id
1 'polypeptide(L)'
;MAVFVLIGFNVMVFGVLARLAMVADLRKALREKGPIAEGDSTSYSRLTGLAGAAMVTALYWAVGNLALSKAFAEPAAAVKDVIQPFVPLFLIGSALFLPYAFNQIKSAFGVVGMGAAALKAAGEAGTAAGLGLGPPAVPLAAPLTILVVNVSTSIGDAEFAAAVAAVGVQVAQHFGPAWGAAATLVPARQALNGLKVNVDGVVHAVIYVGEASSDPTTGVAGAYGYHSLTHGALPYAFVYLDVCAKAKEPWSVTLSHEVLELLADPNTLTTVSGPAPNGAPGQTVRYDLEVCDPTQGDHYEIDGVPVSNFVTKAYFGLTPAAQATNHLGLPLAPFGVRPLGYIQYEDLLGAQQVNGPRVDRARIAARTMLAGYRRNARRTTAFRNHV
;
A
#
# COMPACT_ATOMS: atom_id res chain seq x y z
N MET A 1 -30.67 29.45 -30.47
CA MET A 1 -30.03 28.14 -30.26
C MET A 1 -29.24 28.09 -28.96
N ALA A 2 -28.30 29.02 -28.71
CA ALA A 2 -27.49 29.08 -27.48
C ALA A 2 -28.30 29.10 -26.17
N VAL A 3 -29.37 29.91 -26.12
CA VAL A 3 -30.27 30.01 -24.94
C VAL A 3 -30.96 28.68 -24.63
N PHE A 4 -31.41 27.94 -25.65
CA PHE A 4 -32.06 26.64 -25.46
C PHE A 4 -31.09 25.55 -24.97
N VAL A 5 -29.82 25.61 -25.40
CA VAL A 5 -28.76 24.69 -24.92
C VAL A 5 -28.41 24.97 -23.45
N LEU A 6 -28.26 26.25 -23.09
CA LEU A 6 -28.05 26.67 -21.70
C LEU A 6 -29.24 26.29 -20.81
N ILE A 7 -30.47 26.54 -21.25
CA ILE A 7 -31.67 26.16 -20.50
C ILE A 7 -31.73 24.62 -20.35
N GLY A 8 -31.51 23.87 -21.42
CA GLY A 8 -31.52 22.40 -21.38
C GLY A 8 -30.48 21.82 -20.42
N PHE A 9 -29.25 22.35 -20.43
CA PHE A 9 -28.19 21.94 -19.52
C PHE A 9 -28.56 22.22 -18.05
N ASN A 10 -29.08 23.42 -17.76
CA ASN A 10 -29.42 23.81 -16.37
C ASN A 10 -30.67 23.10 -15.85
N VAL A 11 -31.71 22.89 -16.67
CA VAL A 11 -32.94 22.17 -16.28
C VAL A 11 -32.65 20.74 -15.83
N MET A 12 -31.72 20.05 -16.51
CA MET A 12 -31.29 18.70 -16.11
C MET A 12 -30.62 18.69 -14.73
N VAL A 13 -29.75 19.68 -14.46
CA VAL A 13 -29.07 19.83 -13.17
C VAL A 13 -30.07 20.14 -12.05
N PHE A 14 -31.00 21.08 -12.29
CA PHE A 14 -32.05 21.40 -11.31
C PHE A 14 -32.96 20.20 -11.03
N GLY A 15 -33.30 19.39 -12.05
CA GLY A 15 -34.07 18.16 -11.87
C GLY A 15 -33.37 17.14 -10.97
N VAL A 16 -32.05 16.97 -11.13
CA VAL A 16 -31.24 16.09 -10.26
C VAL A 16 -31.17 16.63 -8.82
N LEU A 17 -30.94 17.94 -8.65
CA LEU A 17 -30.88 18.57 -7.33
C LEU A 17 -32.22 18.50 -6.59
N ALA A 18 -33.34 18.74 -7.28
CA ALA A 18 -34.68 18.62 -6.71
C ALA A 18 -34.99 17.18 -6.26
N ARG A 19 -34.57 16.18 -7.05
CA ARG A 19 -34.72 14.76 -6.70
C ARG A 19 -33.84 14.36 -5.52
N LEU A 20 -32.62 14.88 -5.43
CA LEU A 20 -31.74 14.67 -4.26
C LEU A 20 -32.34 15.25 -2.98
N ALA A 21 -32.94 16.45 -3.05
CA ALA A 21 -33.62 17.07 -1.92
C ALA A 21 -34.86 16.28 -1.45
N MET A 22 -35.51 15.52 -2.35
CA MET A 22 -36.68 14.68 -2.02
C MET A 22 -36.33 13.26 -1.56
N VAL A 23 -35.13 12.75 -1.86
CA VAL A 23 -34.70 11.38 -1.55
C VAL A 23 -33.76 11.32 -0.33
N ALA A 24 -33.09 12.42 0.01
CA ALA A 24 -32.08 12.43 1.06
C ALA A 24 -32.66 12.70 2.45
N ASP A 25 -32.71 11.66 3.30
CA ASP A 25 -32.64 11.87 4.74
C ASP A 25 -31.17 12.19 5.09
N LEU A 26 -30.80 13.46 4.88
CA LEU A 26 -29.42 13.96 4.95
C LEU A 26 -28.75 13.62 6.29
N ARG A 27 -29.55 13.58 7.37
CA ARG A 27 -29.09 13.17 8.71
C ARG A 27 -28.64 11.72 8.73
N LYS A 28 -29.34 10.82 8.04
CA LYS A 28 -29.00 9.39 7.97
C LYS A 28 -27.73 9.14 7.15
N ALA A 29 -27.50 9.92 6.09
CA ALA A 29 -26.30 9.82 5.25
C ALA A 29 -25.02 10.27 5.99
N LEU A 30 -25.14 11.23 6.90
CA LEU A 30 -24.04 11.84 7.65
C LEU A 30 -23.68 11.11 8.97
N ARG A 31 -24.42 10.07 9.37
CA ARG A 31 -24.15 9.26 10.58
C ARG A 31 -23.05 8.22 10.36
N GLU A 32 -22.27 7.94 11.40
CA GLU A 32 -21.35 6.80 11.42
C GLU A 32 -22.12 5.47 11.38
N LYS A 33 -21.64 4.50 10.59
CA LYS A 33 -22.10 3.11 10.66
C LYS A 33 -21.05 2.30 11.41
N GLY A 34 -21.15 2.26 12.73
CA GLY A 34 -20.38 1.37 13.61
C GLY A 34 -21.13 0.05 13.90
N PRO A 35 -20.46 -1.00 14.41
CA PRO A 35 -21.09 -2.29 14.71
C PRO A 35 -21.98 -2.28 15.95
N ILE A 36 -21.92 -1.23 16.77
CA ILE A 36 -22.72 -1.07 17.97
C ILE A 36 -23.46 0.27 17.83
N ALA A 37 -24.78 0.19 17.88
CA ALA A 37 -25.66 1.34 17.77
C ALA A 37 -25.61 2.17 19.06
N GLU A 38 -24.61 3.04 19.21
CA GLU A 38 -24.63 4.07 20.25
C GLU A 38 -23.79 5.27 19.82
N GLY A 39 -24.44 6.44 19.72
CA GLY A 39 -23.79 7.73 19.47
C GLY A 39 -24.43 8.53 18.33
N ASP A 40 -25.23 9.53 18.68
CA ASP A 40 -25.89 10.49 17.76
C ASP A 40 -24.91 11.52 17.16
N SER A 41 -23.69 11.10 16.85
CA SER A 41 -22.61 12.00 16.42
C SER A 41 -22.47 12.04 14.89
N THR A 42 -22.43 13.27 14.36
CA THR A 42 -22.23 13.55 12.94
C THR A 42 -20.78 13.23 12.57
N SER A 43 -20.56 12.41 11.53
CA SER A 43 -19.21 12.10 11.07
C SER A 43 -18.59 13.30 10.37
N TYR A 44 -17.57 13.92 10.99
CA TYR A 44 -16.86 15.07 10.42
C TYR A 44 -16.26 14.77 9.04
N SER A 45 -15.75 13.55 8.83
CA SER A 45 -15.23 13.10 7.53
C SER A 45 -16.30 13.08 6.42
N ARG A 46 -17.52 12.65 6.75
CA ARG A 46 -18.64 12.66 5.79
C ARG A 46 -19.16 14.06 5.52
N LEU A 47 -19.14 14.93 6.53
CA LEU A 47 -19.52 16.33 6.38
C LEU A 47 -18.52 17.07 5.47
N THR A 48 -17.22 16.89 5.67
CA THR A 48 -16.19 17.48 4.81
C THR A 48 -16.22 16.88 3.40
N GLY A 49 -16.51 15.57 3.27
CA GLY A 49 -16.71 14.92 1.99
C GLY A 49 -17.91 15.47 1.21
N LEU A 50 -19.03 15.69 1.89
CA LEU A 50 -20.23 16.30 1.29
C LEU A 50 -19.98 17.76 0.87
N ALA A 51 -19.31 18.55 1.71
CA ALA A 51 -18.93 19.92 1.39
C ALA A 51 -17.99 19.99 0.18
N GLY A 52 -16.99 19.09 0.11
CA GLY A 52 -16.10 18.96 -1.04
C GLY A 52 -16.84 18.58 -2.32
N ALA A 53 -17.72 17.59 -2.25
CA ALA A 53 -18.53 17.16 -3.40
C ALA A 53 -19.44 18.29 -3.93
N ALA A 54 -20.07 19.05 -3.02
CA ALA A 54 -20.90 20.19 -3.39
C ALA A 54 -20.08 21.30 -4.07
N MET A 55 -18.92 21.64 -3.52
CA MET A 55 -18.01 22.66 -4.07
C MET A 55 -17.50 22.28 -5.47
N VAL A 56 -17.08 21.02 -5.65
CA VAL A 56 -16.62 20.51 -6.94
C VAL A 56 -17.78 20.52 -7.95
N THR A 57 -18.96 20.00 -7.57
CA THR A 57 -20.12 20.00 -8.47
C THR A 57 -20.51 21.41 -8.92
N ALA A 58 -20.48 22.39 -8.00
CA ALA A 58 -20.75 23.80 -8.32
C ALA A 58 -19.70 24.38 -9.28
N LEU A 59 -18.42 24.04 -9.10
CA LEU A 59 -17.35 24.48 -9.99
C LEU A 59 -17.53 23.91 -11.41
N TYR A 60 -17.80 22.61 -11.54
CA TYR A 60 -18.06 21.98 -12.84
C TYR A 60 -19.28 22.60 -13.54
N TRP A 61 -20.35 22.86 -12.78
CA TRP A 61 -21.55 23.48 -13.32
C TRP A 61 -21.30 24.92 -13.80
N ALA A 62 -20.51 25.70 -13.05
CA ALA A 62 -20.13 27.06 -13.43
C ALA A 62 -19.23 27.09 -14.68
N VAL A 63 -18.20 26.25 -14.72
CA VAL A 63 -17.27 26.16 -15.88
C VAL A 63 -18.00 25.65 -17.12
N GLY A 64 -18.92 24.68 -16.97
CA GLY A 64 -19.75 24.19 -18.08
C GLY A 64 -20.64 25.28 -18.69
N ASN A 65 -21.29 26.09 -17.86
CA ASN A 65 -22.08 27.24 -18.32
C ASN A 65 -21.23 28.30 -19.02
N LEU A 66 -20.03 28.59 -18.48
CA LEU A 66 -19.10 29.56 -19.07
C LEU A 66 -18.56 29.07 -20.43
N ALA A 67 -18.19 27.80 -20.51
CA ALA A 67 -17.72 27.17 -21.74
C ALA A 67 -18.81 27.15 -22.82
N LEU A 68 -20.04 26.78 -22.46
CA LEU A 68 -21.18 26.80 -23.39
C LEU A 68 -21.49 28.22 -23.85
N SER A 69 -21.48 29.21 -22.94
CA SER A 69 -21.71 30.60 -23.30
C SER A 69 -20.68 31.13 -24.30
N LYS A 70 -19.38 30.86 -24.06
CA LYS A 70 -18.31 31.27 -24.97
C LYS A 70 -18.30 30.51 -26.29
N ALA A 71 -18.70 29.24 -26.30
CA ALA A 71 -18.78 28.44 -27.53
C ALA A 71 -19.77 29.00 -28.56
N PHE A 72 -20.73 29.81 -28.13
CA PHE A 72 -21.69 30.47 -29.03
C PHE A 72 -21.39 31.95 -29.30
N ALA A 73 -20.46 32.57 -28.55
CA ALA A 73 -20.17 34.00 -28.64
C ALA A 73 -18.79 34.32 -29.23
N GLU A 74 -17.84 33.37 -29.17
CA GLU A 74 -16.44 33.57 -29.55
C GLU A 74 -15.91 32.36 -30.37
N PRO A 75 -14.80 32.50 -31.13
CA PRO A 75 -14.19 31.40 -31.88
C PRO A 75 -13.77 30.23 -30.97
N ALA A 76 -13.70 29.01 -31.52
CA ALA A 76 -13.44 27.77 -30.77
C ALA A 76 -12.17 27.79 -29.89
N ALA A 77 -11.17 28.60 -30.24
CA ALA A 77 -9.96 28.79 -29.43
C ALA A 77 -10.28 29.35 -28.03
N ALA A 78 -11.27 30.24 -27.90
CA ALA A 78 -11.64 30.87 -26.63
C ALA A 78 -12.31 29.89 -25.64
N VAL A 79 -12.94 28.82 -26.14
CA VAL A 79 -13.52 27.75 -25.30
C VAL A 79 -12.41 26.89 -24.69
N LYS A 80 -11.36 26.61 -25.48
CA LYS A 80 -10.20 25.86 -25.01
C LYS A 80 -9.52 26.57 -23.84
N ASP A 81 -9.36 27.89 -23.93
CA ASP A 81 -8.69 28.69 -22.89
C ASP A 81 -9.49 28.74 -21.58
N VAL A 82 -10.81 28.57 -21.64
CA VAL A 82 -11.65 28.44 -20.44
C VAL A 82 -11.61 27.05 -19.83
N ILE A 83 -11.50 25.99 -20.62
CA ILE A 83 -11.53 24.61 -20.12
C ILE A 83 -10.16 24.16 -19.62
N GLN A 84 -9.07 24.49 -20.34
CA GLN A 84 -7.72 24.01 -20.08
C GLN A 84 -7.22 24.19 -18.64
N PRO A 85 -7.42 25.35 -17.98
CA PRO A 85 -6.99 25.56 -16.59
C PRO A 85 -7.66 24.61 -15.59
N PHE A 86 -8.86 24.11 -15.92
CA PHE A 86 -9.63 23.21 -15.06
C PHE A 86 -9.46 21.73 -15.44
N VAL A 87 -8.81 21.41 -16.57
CA VAL A 87 -8.57 20.02 -16.99
C VAL A 87 -7.86 19.18 -15.90
N PRO A 88 -6.83 19.68 -15.20
CA PRO A 88 -6.23 18.91 -14.11
C PRO A 88 -7.21 18.62 -12.96
N LEU A 89 -8.02 19.61 -12.58
CA LEU A 89 -9.09 19.44 -11.57
C LEU A 89 -10.16 18.46 -12.06
N PHE A 90 -10.44 18.47 -13.37
CA PHE A 90 -11.39 17.56 -13.99
C PHE A 90 -10.91 16.12 -14.02
N LEU A 91 -9.63 15.90 -14.33
CA LEU A 91 -9.01 14.58 -14.35
C LEU A 91 -8.83 14.03 -12.93
N ILE A 92 -8.44 14.86 -11.97
CA ILE A 92 -8.33 14.46 -10.55
C ILE A 92 -9.71 14.14 -9.98
N GLY A 93 -10.71 15.00 -10.22
CA GLY A 93 -12.09 14.76 -9.81
C GLY A 93 -12.65 13.48 -10.44
N SER A 94 -12.52 13.31 -11.76
CA SER A 94 -12.96 12.10 -12.44
C SER A 94 -12.24 10.86 -11.94
N ALA A 95 -10.93 10.89 -11.68
CA ALA A 95 -10.19 9.75 -11.15
C ALA A 95 -10.67 9.34 -9.74
N LEU A 96 -11.08 10.30 -8.91
CA LEU A 96 -11.63 10.04 -7.57
C LEU A 96 -13.02 9.38 -7.61
N PHE A 97 -13.82 9.64 -8.65
CA PHE A 97 -15.18 9.12 -8.77
C PHE A 97 -15.34 8.00 -9.81
N LEU A 98 -14.34 7.74 -10.65
CA LEU A 98 -14.38 6.70 -11.71
C LEU A 98 -14.70 5.30 -11.17
N PRO A 99 -14.11 4.85 -10.04
CA PRO A 99 -14.43 3.54 -9.48
C PRO A 99 -15.89 3.45 -8.99
N TYR A 100 -16.43 4.56 -8.46
CA TYR A 100 -17.80 4.64 -7.97
C TYR A 100 -18.82 4.70 -9.12
N ALA A 101 -18.55 5.50 -10.15
CA ALA A 101 -19.39 5.62 -11.34
C ALA A 101 -19.49 4.29 -12.09
N PHE A 102 -18.39 3.54 -12.21
CA PHE A 102 -18.39 2.22 -12.85
C PHE A 102 -19.23 1.20 -12.08
N ASN A 103 -19.19 1.23 -10.75
CA ASN A 103 -20.01 0.36 -9.90
C ASN A 103 -21.51 0.71 -9.95
N GLN A 104 -21.86 1.99 -10.05
CA GLN A 104 -23.25 2.41 -10.23
C GLN A 104 -23.81 2.05 -11.62
N ILE A 105 -22.99 2.13 -12.68
CA ILE A 105 -23.35 1.69 -14.04
C ILE A 105 -23.53 0.16 -14.08
N LYS A 106 -22.64 -0.60 -13.43
CA LYS A 106 -22.75 -2.07 -13.29
C LYS A 106 -24.04 -2.46 -12.55
N SER A 107 -24.40 -1.73 -11.50
CA SER A 107 -25.65 -1.89 -10.76
C SER A 107 -26.90 -1.50 -11.56
N ALA A 108 -26.80 -0.51 -12.45
CA ALA A 108 -27.94 -0.01 -13.22
C ALA A 108 -28.25 -0.85 -14.47
N PHE A 109 -27.25 -1.56 -15.04
CA PHE A 109 -27.41 -2.32 -16.29
C PHE A 109 -27.30 -3.84 -16.15
N GLY A 110 -26.95 -4.38 -14.98
CA GLY A 110 -26.95 -5.84 -14.75
C GLY A 110 -26.02 -6.65 -15.67
N VAL A 111 -25.09 -6.01 -16.38
CA VAL A 111 -24.20 -6.68 -17.33
C VAL A 111 -22.99 -7.25 -16.60
N VAL A 112 -22.98 -8.57 -16.44
CA VAL A 112 -21.80 -9.33 -16.04
C VAL A 112 -20.95 -9.59 -17.30
N GLY A 113 -19.69 -9.13 -17.32
CA GLY A 113 -18.63 -9.81 -18.09
C GLY A 113 -18.01 -9.17 -19.34
N MET A 114 -18.00 -7.85 -19.57
CA MET A 114 -17.31 -7.26 -20.75
C MET A 114 -16.04 -6.45 -20.48
N GLY A 115 -15.57 -6.33 -19.23
CA GLY A 115 -14.40 -5.50 -18.89
C GLY A 115 -13.03 -6.07 -19.31
N ALA A 116 -12.89 -7.40 -19.39
CA ALA A 116 -11.59 -8.05 -19.64
C ALA A 116 -11.16 -8.00 -21.12
N ALA A 117 -12.11 -7.93 -22.06
CA ALA A 117 -11.80 -7.94 -23.50
C ALA A 117 -11.32 -6.57 -24.02
N ALA A 118 -11.80 -5.46 -23.45
CA ALA A 118 -11.42 -4.11 -23.86
C ALA A 118 -10.01 -3.71 -23.38
N LEU A 119 -9.58 -4.17 -22.21
CA LEU A 119 -8.20 -3.98 -21.74
C LEU A 119 -7.18 -4.77 -22.58
N LYS A 120 -7.56 -5.95 -23.07
CA LYS A 120 -6.70 -6.78 -23.93
C LYS A 120 -6.48 -6.15 -25.31
N ALA A 121 -7.53 -5.55 -25.89
CA ALA A 121 -7.44 -4.89 -27.19
C ALA A 121 -6.57 -3.61 -27.18
N ALA A 122 -6.47 -2.91 -26.04
CA ALA A 122 -5.62 -1.73 -25.91
C ALA A 122 -4.13 -2.07 -25.73
N GLY A 123 -3.81 -3.24 -25.18
CA GLY A 123 -2.43 -3.72 -25.01
C GLY A 123 -1.79 -4.28 -26.28
N GLU A 124 -2.61 -4.85 -27.17
CA GLU A 124 -2.12 -5.53 -28.39
C GLU A 124 -1.86 -4.56 -29.57
N ALA A 125 -2.41 -3.34 -29.56
CA ALA A 125 -2.20 -2.35 -30.62
C ALA A 125 -0.87 -1.56 -30.53
N GLY A 126 -0.11 -1.71 -29.43
CA GLY A 126 1.10 -0.91 -29.16
C GLY A 126 2.44 -1.50 -29.63
N THR A 127 2.46 -2.68 -30.27
CA THR A 127 3.71 -3.45 -30.51
C THR A 127 4.10 -3.64 -31.97
N ALA A 128 3.73 -2.72 -32.87
CA ALA A 128 4.15 -2.81 -34.28
C ALA A 128 4.57 -1.45 -34.87
N ALA A 129 5.75 -0.97 -34.51
CA ALA A 129 6.58 -0.10 -35.36
C ALA A 129 8.03 -0.12 -34.87
N GLY A 130 8.85 -0.97 -35.47
CA GLY A 130 10.29 -0.96 -35.27
C GLY A 130 10.94 0.24 -35.96
N LEU A 131 11.70 1.02 -35.20
CA LEU A 131 12.81 1.80 -35.73
C LEU A 131 14.07 1.32 -35.00
N GLY A 132 14.98 0.74 -35.78
CA GLY A 132 16.22 0.17 -35.29
C GLY A 132 17.12 1.24 -34.66
N LEU A 133 17.32 1.11 -33.35
CA LEU A 133 18.50 1.55 -32.63
C LEU A 133 18.82 0.40 -31.67
N GLY A 134 20.04 -0.11 -31.72
CA GLY A 134 20.50 -1.09 -30.72
C GLY A 134 20.25 -0.53 -29.31
N PRO A 135 19.99 -1.38 -28.30
CA PRO A 135 19.61 -0.89 -26.99
C PRO A 135 20.69 0.09 -26.49
N PRO A 136 20.36 1.37 -26.24
CA PRO A 136 21.28 2.21 -25.51
C PRO A 136 21.51 1.53 -24.16
N ALA A 137 22.74 1.55 -23.68
CA ALA A 137 23.04 1.11 -22.32
C ALA A 137 22.06 1.83 -21.38
N VAL A 138 21.12 1.07 -20.80
CA VAL A 138 20.18 1.59 -19.83
C VAL A 138 21.04 2.09 -18.66
N PRO A 139 20.96 3.37 -18.28
CA PRO A 139 21.63 3.82 -17.07
C PRO A 139 21.14 2.94 -15.92
N LEU A 140 22.06 2.37 -15.12
CA LEU A 140 21.68 1.68 -13.88
C LEU A 140 20.68 2.58 -13.14
N ALA A 141 19.46 2.08 -12.95
CA ALA A 141 18.46 2.78 -12.16
C ALA A 141 19.11 3.18 -10.83
N ALA A 142 18.92 4.43 -10.41
CA ALA A 142 19.44 4.88 -9.12
C ALA A 142 19.01 3.88 -8.04
N PRO A 143 19.92 3.47 -7.13
CA PRO A 143 19.60 2.47 -6.13
C PRO A 143 18.41 2.94 -5.29
N LEU A 144 17.49 2.02 -4.99
CA LEU A 144 16.37 2.29 -4.09
C LEU A 144 16.90 2.87 -2.77
N THR A 145 16.19 3.82 -2.17
CA THR A 145 16.59 4.39 -0.87
C THR A 145 15.51 4.09 0.15
N ILE A 146 15.88 3.51 1.28
CA ILE A 146 14.99 3.30 2.42
C ILE A 146 15.46 4.21 3.55
N LEU A 147 14.58 5.11 3.99
CA LEU A 147 14.82 5.96 5.15
C LEU A 147 14.47 5.17 6.42
N VAL A 148 15.44 5.00 7.33
CA VAL A 148 15.21 4.36 8.62
C VAL A 148 15.24 5.43 9.70
N VAL A 149 14.09 5.67 10.31
CA VAL A 149 13.85 6.79 11.21
C VAL A 149 13.83 6.29 12.65
N ASN A 150 14.83 6.71 13.43
CA ASN A 150 14.84 6.57 14.87
C ASN A 150 13.91 7.63 15.50
N VAL A 151 12.75 7.19 15.96
CA VAL A 151 11.83 7.98 16.79
C VAL A 151 11.92 7.58 18.27
N SER A 152 12.77 6.59 18.58
CA SER A 152 13.05 6.11 19.91
C SER A 152 13.97 7.07 20.68
N THR A 153 13.72 7.17 21.98
CA THR A 153 14.56 7.93 22.91
C THR A 153 15.54 7.04 23.67
N SER A 154 15.27 5.72 23.72
CA SER A 154 16.11 4.72 24.37
C SER A 154 17.29 4.25 23.51
N ILE A 155 17.17 4.29 22.17
CA ILE A 155 18.26 3.86 21.26
C ILE A 155 19.18 5.06 20.97
N GLY A 156 20.47 4.92 21.33
CA GLY A 156 21.50 5.91 21.02
C GLY A 156 21.85 5.94 19.53
N ASP A 157 22.31 7.09 19.02
CA ASP A 157 22.60 7.25 17.58
C ASP A 157 23.70 6.31 17.07
N ALA A 158 24.71 6.02 17.88
CA ALA A 158 25.78 5.10 17.50
C ALA A 158 25.27 3.66 17.35
N GLU A 159 24.46 3.19 18.30
CA GLU A 159 23.82 1.87 18.24
C GLU A 159 22.88 1.77 17.03
N PHE A 160 22.05 2.80 16.83
CA PHE A 160 21.14 2.87 15.70
C PHE A 160 21.88 2.84 14.35
N ALA A 161 22.90 3.67 14.19
CA ALA A 161 23.69 3.73 12.97
C ALA A 161 24.44 2.41 12.70
N ALA A 162 24.97 1.76 13.74
CA ALA A 162 25.61 0.45 13.61
C ALA A 162 24.60 -0.61 13.13
N ALA A 163 23.40 -0.63 13.69
CA ALA A 163 22.36 -1.56 13.24
C ALA A 163 21.94 -1.32 11.78
N VAL A 164 21.70 -0.06 11.40
CA VAL A 164 21.35 0.30 10.02
C VAL A 164 22.47 -0.06 9.04
N ALA A 165 23.74 0.13 9.43
CA ALA A 165 24.89 -0.26 8.62
C ALA A 165 24.98 -1.78 8.42
N ALA A 166 24.79 -2.57 9.49
CA ALA A 166 24.79 -4.03 9.41
C ALA A 166 23.66 -4.55 8.49
N VAL A 167 22.47 -3.96 8.57
CA VAL A 167 21.37 -4.30 7.64
C VAL A 167 21.70 -3.85 6.20
N GLY A 168 22.43 -2.75 6.01
CA GLY A 168 22.93 -2.34 4.69
C GLY A 168 23.88 -3.37 4.07
N VAL A 169 24.79 -3.93 4.89
CA VAL A 169 25.67 -5.03 4.49
C VAL A 169 24.85 -6.27 4.14
N GLN A 170 23.86 -6.63 4.96
CA GLN A 170 22.94 -7.73 4.68
C GLN A 170 22.25 -7.58 3.32
N VAL A 171 21.71 -6.39 3.04
CA VAL A 171 21.04 -6.10 1.77
C VAL A 171 22.01 -6.27 0.60
N ALA A 172 23.20 -5.66 0.68
CA ALA A 172 24.15 -5.66 -0.42
C ALA A 172 24.78 -7.04 -0.68
N GLN A 173 25.15 -7.76 0.38
CA GLN A 173 25.99 -8.96 0.26
C GLN A 173 25.20 -10.27 0.33
N HIS A 174 24.04 -10.28 0.99
CA HIS A 174 23.30 -11.52 1.26
C HIS A 174 21.96 -11.54 0.51
N PHE A 175 21.13 -10.53 0.73
CA PHE A 175 19.79 -10.49 0.15
C PHE A 175 19.82 -10.16 -1.34
N GLY A 176 20.66 -9.20 -1.75
CA GLY A 176 20.77 -8.75 -3.13
C GLY A 176 21.13 -9.87 -4.11
N PRO A 177 22.15 -10.72 -3.83
CA PRO A 177 22.44 -11.88 -4.66
C PRO A 177 21.29 -12.91 -4.71
N ALA A 178 20.55 -13.09 -3.61
CA ALA A 178 19.46 -14.08 -3.55
C ALA A 178 18.18 -13.62 -4.26
N TRP A 179 17.86 -12.32 -4.19
CA TRP A 179 16.59 -11.77 -4.67
C TRP A 179 16.70 -10.84 -5.86
N GLY A 180 17.90 -10.34 -6.19
CA GLY A 180 18.12 -9.35 -7.24
C GLY A 180 17.64 -7.95 -6.84
N ALA A 181 17.66 -7.64 -5.54
CA ALA A 181 17.23 -6.35 -4.99
C ALA A 181 18.43 -5.59 -4.41
N ALA A 182 18.43 -4.26 -4.49
CA ALA A 182 19.46 -3.42 -3.92
C ALA A 182 18.84 -2.15 -3.36
N ALA A 183 19.33 -1.71 -2.20
CA ALA A 183 18.94 -0.43 -1.62
C ALA A 183 20.06 0.20 -0.79
N THR A 184 20.01 1.52 -0.70
CA THR A 184 20.76 2.33 0.26
C THR A 184 19.86 2.61 1.46
N LEU A 185 20.33 2.26 2.66
CA LEU A 185 19.66 2.61 3.91
C LEU A 185 20.21 3.92 4.43
N VAL A 186 19.32 4.87 4.73
CA VAL A 186 19.69 6.19 5.25
C VAL A 186 19.15 6.30 6.68
N PRO A 187 20.01 6.32 7.71
CA PRO A 187 19.58 6.53 9.08
C PRO A 187 19.21 8.01 9.28
N ALA A 188 18.13 8.26 10.00
CA ALA A 188 17.74 9.58 10.46
C ALA A 188 17.18 9.52 11.88
N ARG A 189 17.36 10.57 12.67
CA ARG A 189 16.64 10.77 13.94
C ARG A 189 15.55 11.80 13.73
N GLN A 190 14.35 11.52 14.22
CA GLN A 190 13.24 12.44 14.08
C GLN A 190 12.28 12.37 15.27
N ALA A 191 11.86 13.54 15.76
CA ALA A 191 10.71 13.64 16.65
C ALA A 191 9.42 13.73 15.82
N LEU A 192 8.41 12.94 16.16
CA LEU A 192 7.08 12.99 15.54
C LEU A 192 6.25 14.15 16.12
N ASN A 193 6.66 15.38 15.80
CA ASN A 193 6.08 16.62 16.35
C ASN A 193 5.20 17.40 15.36
N GLY A 194 4.75 16.75 14.28
CA GLY A 194 3.89 17.35 13.26
C GLY A 194 4.60 18.27 12.27
N LEU A 195 5.91 18.49 12.39
CA LEU A 195 6.69 19.20 11.38
C LEU A 195 6.98 18.28 10.19
N LYS A 196 6.75 18.77 8.96
CA LYS A 196 7.06 18.02 7.73
C LYS A 196 8.57 17.97 7.55
N VAL A 197 9.15 16.77 7.51
CA VAL A 197 10.48 16.57 6.95
C VAL A 197 10.31 16.36 5.46
N ASN A 198 11.01 17.15 4.64
CA ASN A 198 10.95 16.97 3.21
C ASN A 198 11.82 15.77 2.81
N VAL A 199 11.19 14.73 2.25
CA VAL A 199 11.85 13.53 1.71
C VAL A 199 11.74 13.44 0.17
N ASP A 200 11.30 14.52 -0.49
CA ASP A 200 10.91 14.53 -1.90
C ASP A 200 11.99 13.91 -2.81
N GLY A 201 11.57 12.90 -3.58
CA GLY A 201 12.26 12.37 -4.76
C GLY A 201 13.44 11.43 -4.54
N VAL A 202 13.94 11.26 -3.30
CA VAL A 202 15.09 10.39 -3.02
C VAL A 202 14.69 9.11 -2.28
N VAL A 203 13.63 9.17 -1.47
CA VAL A 203 13.21 8.07 -0.59
C VAL A 203 12.11 7.23 -1.26
N HIS A 204 12.28 5.92 -1.24
CA HIS A 204 11.38 4.94 -1.83
C HIS A 204 10.56 4.16 -0.79
N ALA A 205 11.02 4.10 0.47
CA ALA A 205 10.25 3.58 1.59
C ALA A 205 10.74 4.17 2.92
N VAL A 206 9.92 4.11 3.97
CA VAL A 206 10.24 4.62 5.31
C VAL A 206 10.00 3.55 6.38
N ILE A 207 10.95 3.34 7.28
CA ILE A 207 10.77 2.47 8.45
C ILE A 207 10.94 3.30 9.71
N TYR A 208 9.97 3.25 10.62
CA TYR A 208 10.07 3.93 11.92
C TYR A 208 10.43 2.94 13.02
N VAL A 209 11.40 3.30 13.84
CA VAL A 209 11.83 2.53 15.02
C VAL A 209 11.51 3.33 16.28
N GLY A 210 10.59 2.82 17.12
CA GLY A 210 10.06 3.53 18.28
C GLY A 210 9.92 2.66 19.54
N GLU A 211 9.55 3.29 20.66
CA GLU A 211 9.50 2.64 21.99
C GLU A 211 8.29 1.71 22.14
N ALA A 212 7.11 2.31 22.19
CA ALA A 212 5.88 1.68 22.62
C ALA A 212 4.83 1.76 21.52
N SER A 213 4.45 0.60 20.99
CA SER A 213 3.45 0.49 19.93
C SER A 213 2.10 1.11 20.28
N SER A 214 1.73 1.11 21.57
CA SER A 214 0.48 1.65 22.09
C SER A 214 0.50 3.16 22.36
N ASP A 215 1.66 3.83 22.29
CA ASP A 215 1.72 5.26 22.53
C ASP A 215 0.92 6.02 21.43
N PRO A 216 -0.01 6.92 21.79
CA PRO A 216 -0.87 7.59 20.81
C PRO A 216 -0.14 8.66 19.99
N THR A 217 1.06 9.08 20.41
CA THR A 217 1.86 10.15 19.79
C THR A 217 3.03 9.60 18.99
N THR A 218 3.81 8.71 19.60
CA THR A 218 5.06 8.16 19.04
C THR A 218 4.95 6.66 18.73
N GLY A 219 3.85 6.03 19.12
CA GLY A 219 3.52 4.65 18.78
C GLY A 219 2.89 4.53 17.39
N VAL A 220 2.38 3.34 17.07
CA VAL A 220 2.03 2.95 15.69
C VAL A 220 0.99 3.88 15.09
N ALA A 221 -0.03 4.24 15.86
CA ALA A 221 -1.09 5.12 15.40
C ALA A 221 -0.57 6.53 15.08
N GLY A 222 0.30 7.08 15.96
CA GLY A 222 0.93 8.37 15.76
C GLY A 222 1.87 8.40 14.56
N ALA A 223 2.75 7.39 14.46
CA ALA A 223 3.69 7.26 13.33
C ALA A 223 2.97 7.02 11.99
N TYR A 224 1.91 6.20 11.98
CA TYR A 224 1.06 6.02 10.81
C TYR A 224 0.35 7.32 10.40
N GLY A 225 -0.18 8.07 11.37
CA GLY A 225 -0.77 9.38 11.12
C GLY A 225 0.23 10.37 10.53
N TYR A 226 1.43 10.43 11.11
CA TYR A 226 2.53 11.25 10.60
C TYR A 226 2.90 10.86 9.16
N HIS A 227 3.14 9.56 8.89
CA HIS A 227 3.46 9.05 7.56
C HIS A 227 2.40 9.41 6.53
N SER A 228 1.12 9.19 6.86
CA SER A 228 0.00 9.47 5.97
C SER A 228 -0.06 10.94 5.58
N LEU A 229 0.23 11.85 6.51
CA LEU A 229 0.20 13.29 6.28
C LEU A 229 1.43 13.84 5.54
N THR A 230 2.58 13.18 5.68
CA THR A 230 3.88 13.73 5.21
C THR A 230 4.49 12.99 4.03
N HIS A 231 4.23 11.69 3.91
CA HIS A 231 4.88 10.76 2.99
C HIS A 231 3.90 10.05 2.03
N GLY A 232 2.59 10.30 2.18
CA GLY A 232 1.56 9.85 1.24
C GLY A 232 1.57 8.33 1.01
N ALA A 233 1.69 7.92 -0.26
CA ALA A 233 1.63 6.52 -0.67
C ALA A 233 2.97 5.77 -0.56
N LEU A 234 4.04 6.39 -0.02
CA LEU A 234 5.33 5.73 0.13
C LEU A 234 5.17 4.45 0.98
N PRO A 235 5.72 3.29 0.54
CA PRO A 235 5.79 2.09 1.35
C PRO A 235 6.42 2.36 2.71
N TYR A 236 5.91 1.70 3.74
CA TYR A 236 6.42 1.88 5.09
C TYR A 236 6.35 0.62 5.95
N ALA A 237 7.10 0.62 7.04
CA ALA A 237 7.05 -0.39 8.09
C ALA A 237 7.29 0.22 9.47
N PHE A 238 7.07 -0.58 10.52
CA PHE A 238 7.24 -0.16 11.90
C PHE A 238 7.99 -1.22 12.71
N VAL A 239 8.93 -0.76 13.53
CA VAL A 239 9.62 -1.57 14.55
C VAL A 239 9.37 -0.91 15.90
N TYR A 240 8.79 -1.64 16.85
CA TYR A 240 8.53 -1.13 18.19
C TYR A 240 9.18 -2.01 19.26
N LEU A 241 9.90 -1.39 20.19
CA LEU A 241 10.69 -2.07 21.21
C LEU A 241 9.82 -2.91 22.17
N ASP A 242 8.65 -2.42 22.55
CA ASP A 242 7.69 -3.18 23.37
C ASP A 242 7.20 -4.47 22.69
N VAL A 243 6.96 -4.42 21.37
CA VAL A 243 6.59 -5.57 20.55
C VAL A 243 7.75 -6.56 20.45
N CYS A 244 8.96 -6.05 20.20
CA CYS A 244 10.19 -6.86 20.14
C CYS A 244 10.45 -7.58 21.48
N ALA A 245 10.34 -6.85 22.59
CA ALA A 245 10.51 -7.40 23.94
C ALA A 245 9.48 -8.51 24.23
N LYS A 246 8.21 -8.30 23.84
CA LYS A 246 7.15 -9.31 24.01
C LYS A 246 7.38 -10.55 23.14
N ALA A 247 7.93 -10.38 21.94
CA ALA A 247 8.33 -11.46 21.05
C ALA A 247 9.68 -12.11 21.42
N LYS A 248 10.39 -11.56 22.41
CA LYS A 248 11.76 -11.91 22.82
C LYS A 248 12.72 -11.92 21.63
N GLU A 249 12.61 -10.90 20.78
CA GLU A 249 13.39 -10.74 19.56
C GLU A 249 14.20 -9.44 19.64
N PRO A 250 15.48 -9.42 19.27
CA PRO A 250 16.25 -8.19 19.16
C PRO A 250 15.61 -7.25 18.14
N TRP A 251 15.54 -5.96 18.44
CA TRP A 251 14.90 -4.98 17.55
C TRP A 251 15.61 -4.85 16.19
N SER A 252 16.93 -5.08 16.13
CA SER A 252 17.70 -5.08 14.89
C SER A 252 17.34 -6.24 13.96
N VAL A 253 16.91 -7.39 14.54
CA VAL A 253 16.39 -8.53 13.77
C VAL A 253 15.06 -8.17 13.13
N THR A 254 14.15 -7.54 13.89
CA THR A 254 12.88 -7.05 13.36
C THR A 254 13.08 -5.92 12.34
N LEU A 255 14.07 -5.03 12.53
CA LEU A 255 14.44 -4.03 11.53
C LEU A 255 14.91 -4.68 10.21
N SER A 256 15.84 -5.62 10.31
CA SER A 256 16.31 -6.42 9.17
C SER A 256 15.14 -7.09 8.45
N HIS A 257 14.25 -7.75 9.19
CA HIS A 257 13.04 -8.37 8.66
C HIS A 257 12.21 -7.39 7.83
N GLU A 258 11.82 -6.25 8.41
CA GLU A 258 10.99 -5.27 7.71
C GLU A 258 11.66 -4.67 6.46
N VAL A 259 12.99 -4.46 6.50
CA VAL A 259 13.76 -4.02 5.34
C VAL A 259 13.72 -5.05 4.22
N LEU A 260 14.04 -6.31 4.50
CA LEU A 260 14.11 -7.35 3.48
C LEU A 260 12.75 -7.64 2.87
N GLU A 261 11.69 -7.66 3.69
CA GLU A 261 10.33 -7.77 3.20
C GLU A 261 9.98 -6.59 2.29
N LEU A 262 10.44 -5.36 2.60
CA LEU A 262 10.08 -4.16 1.84
C LEU A 262 10.73 -4.20 0.47
N LEU A 263 11.92 -4.78 0.38
CA LEU A 263 12.62 -4.99 -0.87
C LEU A 263 11.99 -6.11 -1.72
N ALA A 264 11.43 -7.14 -1.08
CA ALA A 264 10.77 -8.24 -1.78
C ALA A 264 9.40 -7.83 -2.36
N ASP A 265 8.56 -7.18 -1.56
CA ASP A 265 7.19 -6.80 -1.94
C ASP A 265 6.76 -5.46 -1.31
N PRO A 266 7.25 -4.31 -1.83
CA PRO A 266 7.01 -3.00 -1.23
C PRO A 266 5.52 -2.68 -1.04
N ASN A 267 4.70 -3.11 -2.00
CA ASN A 267 3.27 -2.82 -2.04
C ASN A 267 2.42 -3.87 -1.33
N THR A 268 3.02 -4.96 -0.84
CA THR A 268 2.33 -6.06 -0.16
C THR A 268 1.24 -6.68 -1.04
N LEU A 269 1.46 -6.76 -2.36
CA LEU A 269 0.46 -7.28 -3.32
C LEU A 269 0.89 -8.61 -3.94
N THR A 270 2.15 -9.00 -3.76
CA THR A 270 2.74 -10.12 -4.48
C THR A 270 2.39 -11.41 -3.78
N THR A 271 1.76 -12.33 -4.51
CA THR A 271 1.50 -13.69 -4.05
C THR A 271 2.20 -14.71 -4.94
N VAL A 272 2.53 -15.87 -4.38
CA VAL A 272 3.11 -16.99 -5.11
C VAL A 272 2.19 -18.21 -5.00
N SER A 273 1.86 -18.83 -6.12
CA SER A 273 1.10 -20.08 -6.12
C SER A 273 1.97 -21.23 -5.62
N GLY A 274 1.45 -22.00 -4.65
CA GLY A 274 2.14 -23.15 -4.09
C GLY A 274 1.16 -24.24 -3.64
N PRO A 275 1.66 -25.41 -3.19
CA PRO A 275 0.82 -26.50 -2.73
C PRO A 275 -0.02 -26.08 -1.52
N ALA A 276 -1.29 -26.46 -1.48
CA ALA A 276 -2.14 -26.24 -0.30
C ALA A 276 -1.62 -27.08 0.90
N PRO A 277 -1.37 -26.50 2.09
CA PRO A 277 -0.76 -27.21 3.23
C PRO A 277 -1.49 -28.49 3.67
N ASN A 278 -2.80 -28.55 3.44
CA ASN A 278 -3.67 -29.69 3.75
C ASN A 278 -4.60 -30.07 2.58
N GLY A 279 -4.24 -29.70 1.35
CA GLY A 279 -5.08 -29.95 0.18
C GLY A 279 -4.89 -31.32 -0.44
N ALA A 280 -5.80 -31.69 -1.33
CA ALA A 280 -5.62 -32.86 -2.19
C ALA A 280 -4.36 -32.68 -3.07
N PRO A 281 -3.69 -33.78 -3.50
CA PRO A 281 -2.56 -33.67 -4.42
C PRO A 281 -2.89 -32.80 -5.65
N GLY A 282 -2.05 -31.80 -5.92
CA GLY A 282 -2.25 -30.84 -7.01
C GLY A 282 -3.11 -29.62 -6.67
N GLN A 283 -3.70 -29.56 -5.47
CA GLN A 283 -4.39 -28.36 -5.02
C GLN A 283 -3.39 -27.25 -4.67
N THR A 284 -3.63 -26.05 -5.19
CA THR A 284 -2.77 -24.88 -4.98
C THR A 284 -3.49 -23.75 -4.25
N VAL A 285 -2.75 -23.00 -3.44
CA VAL A 285 -3.18 -21.75 -2.79
C VAL A 285 -2.22 -20.62 -3.16
N ARG A 286 -2.59 -19.38 -2.83
CA ARG A 286 -1.75 -18.20 -3.04
C ARG A 286 -1.09 -17.84 -1.72
N TYR A 287 0.23 -17.96 -1.64
CA TYR A 287 1.03 -17.57 -0.49
C TYR A 287 1.43 -16.11 -0.59
N ASP A 288 1.48 -15.41 0.54
CA ASP A 288 2.05 -14.07 0.60
C ASP A 288 3.57 -14.14 0.39
N LEU A 289 4.12 -13.20 -0.39
CA LEU A 289 5.56 -13.07 -0.58
C LEU A 289 6.21 -12.38 0.62
N GLU A 290 6.19 -13.07 1.76
CA GLU A 290 6.89 -12.65 2.98
C GLU A 290 8.16 -13.52 3.16
N VAL A 291 9.32 -12.95 2.81
CA VAL A 291 10.61 -13.63 2.69
C VAL A 291 11.32 -13.89 4.02
N CYS A 292 10.92 -13.28 5.12
CA CYS A 292 11.50 -13.46 6.45
C CYS A 292 10.56 -14.24 7.38
N ASP A 293 9.24 -14.15 7.18
CA ASP A 293 8.21 -14.81 7.99
C ASP A 293 8.44 -16.33 8.19
N PRO A 294 8.76 -17.14 7.16
CA PRO A 294 8.98 -18.57 7.32
C PRO A 294 10.16 -18.93 8.24
N THR A 295 11.08 -17.99 8.42
CA THR A 295 12.34 -18.13 9.19
C THR A 295 12.46 -17.13 10.34
N GLN A 296 11.37 -16.49 10.79
CA GLN A 296 11.42 -15.38 11.76
C GLN A 296 12.20 -15.70 13.06
N GLY A 297 12.25 -16.97 13.47
CA GLY A 297 13.00 -17.41 14.65
C GLY A 297 14.51 -17.62 14.45
N ASP A 298 14.99 -17.58 13.22
CA ASP A 298 16.40 -17.79 12.90
C ASP A 298 17.05 -16.44 12.58
N HIS A 299 18.16 -16.14 13.24
CA HIS A 299 18.93 -14.92 13.05
C HIS A 299 20.44 -15.25 13.00
N TYR A 300 21.23 -14.34 12.44
CA TYR A 300 22.69 -14.42 12.42
C TYR A 300 23.28 -13.02 12.63
N GLU A 301 24.59 -12.91 12.74
CA GLU A 301 25.26 -11.64 13.04
C GLU A 301 26.02 -11.09 11.84
N ILE A 302 26.01 -9.77 11.72
CA ILE A 302 26.90 -8.99 10.87
C ILE A 302 27.51 -7.92 11.76
N ASP A 303 28.84 -7.91 11.89
CA ASP A 303 29.58 -6.97 12.74
C ASP A 303 29.05 -6.90 14.19
N GLY A 304 28.63 -8.06 14.73
CA GLY A 304 28.07 -8.17 16.09
C GLY A 304 26.63 -7.67 16.25
N VAL A 305 25.97 -7.25 15.16
CA VAL A 305 24.54 -6.91 15.14
C VAL A 305 23.74 -8.11 14.65
N PRO A 306 22.74 -8.60 15.40
CA PRO A 306 21.89 -9.67 14.94
C PRO A 306 20.88 -9.17 13.89
N VAL A 307 20.75 -9.93 12.80
CA VAL A 307 19.88 -9.69 11.64
C VAL A 307 19.07 -10.94 11.30
N SER A 308 17.90 -10.76 10.67
CA SER A 308 16.97 -11.86 10.34
C SER A 308 17.56 -12.80 9.28
N ASN A 309 17.28 -14.10 9.41
CA ASN A 309 17.34 -15.01 8.27
C ASN A 309 16.20 -14.68 7.27
N PHE A 310 16.34 -15.16 6.04
CA PHE A 310 15.33 -15.02 5.00
C PHE A 310 15.34 -16.24 4.07
N VAL A 311 14.19 -16.52 3.46
CA VAL A 311 14.03 -17.54 2.43
C VAL A 311 14.48 -17.04 1.06
N THR A 312 14.99 -17.95 0.23
CA THR A 312 15.39 -17.64 -1.15
C THR A 312 14.24 -17.86 -2.12
N LYS A 313 14.44 -17.52 -3.39
CA LYS A 313 13.51 -17.87 -4.47
C LYS A 313 13.23 -19.38 -4.58
N ALA A 314 14.17 -20.24 -4.14
CA ALA A 314 14.00 -21.70 -4.18
C ALA A 314 12.91 -22.18 -3.21
N TYR A 315 12.73 -21.51 -2.08
CA TYR A 315 11.65 -21.81 -1.13
C TYR A 315 10.26 -21.71 -1.75
N PHE A 316 10.09 -20.76 -2.68
CA PHE A 316 8.84 -20.53 -3.40
C PHE A 316 8.77 -21.31 -4.73
N GLY A 317 9.75 -22.17 -5.04
CA GLY A 317 9.81 -22.91 -6.31
C GLY A 317 10.09 -22.02 -7.53
N LEU A 318 10.59 -20.80 -7.35
CA LEU A 318 10.86 -19.84 -8.43
C LEU A 318 12.22 -20.08 -9.12
N THR A 319 13.00 -21.03 -8.60
CA THR A 319 14.30 -21.47 -9.15
C THR A 319 14.42 -22.99 -9.01
N PRO A 320 15.37 -23.64 -9.72
CA PRO A 320 15.55 -25.09 -9.62
C PRO A 320 15.78 -25.58 -8.18
N ALA A 321 15.21 -26.74 -7.84
CA ALA A 321 15.14 -27.28 -6.49
C ALA A 321 16.48 -27.57 -5.78
N ALA A 322 17.61 -27.51 -6.49
CA ALA A 322 18.94 -27.78 -5.94
C ALA A 322 19.52 -26.61 -5.12
N GLN A 323 18.85 -25.46 -5.06
CA GLN A 323 19.30 -24.29 -4.30
C GLN A 323 18.78 -24.31 -2.86
N ALA A 324 19.58 -23.76 -1.92
CA ALA A 324 19.17 -23.61 -0.53
C ALA A 324 17.91 -22.77 -0.42
N THR A 325 16.95 -23.20 0.41
CA THR A 325 15.65 -22.53 0.59
C THR A 325 15.72 -21.32 1.53
N ASN A 326 16.79 -21.17 2.30
CA ASN A 326 17.03 -20.00 3.14
C ASN A 326 18.52 -19.68 3.20
N HIS A 327 18.83 -18.44 3.57
CA HIS A 327 20.20 -17.92 3.57
C HIS A 327 21.15 -18.71 4.48
N LEU A 328 20.69 -19.11 5.67
CA LEU A 328 21.48 -19.89 6.61
C LEU A 328 21.63 -21.38 6.23
N GLY A 329 21.01 -21.83 5.13
CA GLY A 329 21.07 -23.23 4.70
C GLY A 329 20.42 -24.21 5.70
N LEU A 330 19.55 -23.71 6.59
CA LEU A 330 18.90 -24.55 7.60
C LEU A 330 17.86 -25.49 6.95
N PRO A 331 17.57 -26.67 7.55
CA PRO A 331 16.54 -27.56 7.03
C PRO A 331 15.17 -26.85 6.98
N LEU A 332 14.67 -26.68 5.77
CA LEU A 332 13.38 -26.07 5.45
C LEU A 332 12.94 -26.54 4.06
N ALA A 333 11.84 -27.31 4.00
CA ALA A 333 11.22 -27.66 2.72
C ALA A 333 10.57 -26.43 2.08
N PRO A 334 10.44 -26.38 0.73
CA PRO A 334 9.65 -25.35 0.05
C PRO A 334 8.26 -25.21 0.66
N PHE A 335 7.79 -23.98 0.87
CA PHE A 335 6.52 -23.64 1.54
C PHE A 335 6.36 -24.18 2.99
N GLY A 336 7.41 -24.76 3.58
CA GLY A 336 7.42 -25.20 4.97
C GLY A 336 7.71 -24.04 5.94
N VAL A 337 7.64 -24.30 7.25
CA VAL A 337 7.85 -23.25 8.25
C VAL A 337 8.85 -23.70 9.29
N ARG A 338 9.86 -22.86 9.57
CA ARG A 338 10.84 -23.12 10.62
C ARG A 338 10.30 -22.77 12.00
N PRO A 339 10.93 -23.26 13.09
CA PRO A 339 10.46 -22.94 14.42
C PRO A 339 10.37 -21.42 14.67
N LEU A 340 9.32 -20.99 15.36
CA LEU A 340 8.91 -19.59 15.59
C LEU A 340 8.49 -18.79 14.34
N GLY A 341 8.71 -19.30 13.14
CA GLY A 341 8.24 -18.70 11.89
C GLY A 341 6.76 -18.97 11.64
N TYR A 342 6.25 -18.38 10.56
CA TYR A 342 4.92 -18.63 10.02
C TYR A 342 4.88 -18.37 8.52
N ILE A 343 3.82 -18.82 7.86
CA ILE A 343 3.52 -18.41 6.49
C ILE A 343 2.03 -18.17 6.34
N GLN A 344 1.68 -17.16 5.56
CA GLN A 344 0.30 -16.79 5.25
C GLN A 344 -0.06 -17.20 3.83
N TYR A 345 -1.31 -17.62 3.64
CA TYR A 345 -1.85 -17.96 2.33
C TYR A 345 -3.34 -17.65 2.26
N GLU A 346 -3.85 -17.54 1.04
CA GLU A 346 -5.25 -17.29 0.74
C GLU A 346 -5.87 -18.52 0.11
N ASP A 347 -6.99 -18.97 0.67
CA ASP A 347 -7.84 -20.02 0.12
C ASP A 347 -9.30 -19.55 -0.01
N LEU A 348 -10.22 -20.47 -0.29
CA LEU A 348 -11.65 -20.16 -0.46
C LEU A 348 -12.31 -19.63 0.83
N LEU A 349 -11.68 -19.83 1.99
CA LEU A 349 -12.14 -19.36 3.30
C LEU A 349 -11.51 -18.01 3.68
N GLY A 350 -10.59 -17.49 2.86
CA GLY A 350 -9.90 -16.23 3.06
C GLY A 350 -8.44 -16.39 3.47
N ALA A 351 -7.91 -15.42 4.22
CA ALA A 351 -6.54 -15.44 4.70
C ALA A 351 -6.38 -16.49 5.81
N GLN A 352 -5.42 -17.38 5.62
CA GLN A 352 -5.02 -18.45 6.52
C GLN A 352 -3.55 -18.27 6.92
N GLN A 353 -3.16 -18.99 7.97
CA GLN A 353 -1.78 -18.99 8.45
C GLN A 353 -1.37 -20.37 8.96
N VAL A 354 -0.17 -20.79 8.59
CA VAL A 354 0.51 -21.95 9.20
C VAL A 354 1.59 -21.43 10.14
N ASN A 355 1.57 -21.86 11.40
CA ASN A 355 2.62 -21.54 12.36
C ASN A 355 3.65 -22.68 12.42
N GLY A 356 4.92 -22.32 12.51
CA GLY A 356 5.98 -23.27 12.76
C GLY A 356 5.97 -23.81 14.20
N PRO A 357 6.77 -24.84 14.48
CA PRO A 357 6.95 -25.34 15.84
C PRO A 357 7.41 -24.24 16.80
N ARG A 358 7.12 -24.38 18.09
CA ARG A 358 7.56 -23.46 19.16
C ARG A 358 6.98 -22.04 19.14
N VAL A 359 6.15 -21.66 18.15
CA VAL A 359 5.39 -20.40 18.22
C VAL A 359 4.51 -20.40 19.47
N ASP A 360 4.75 -19.46 20.37
CA ASP A 360 4.04 -19.36 21.65
C ASP A 360 2.98 -18.25 21.65
N ARG A 361 2.20 -18.20 22.74
CA ARG A 361 1.13 -17.19 22.92
C ARG A 361 1.67 -15.76 22.99
N ALA A 362 2.89 -15.56 23.50
CA ALA A 362 3.47 -14.23 23.63
C ALA A 362 3.80 -13.65 22.26
N ARG A 363 4.40 -14.46 21.37
CA ARG A 363 4.69 -14.08 19.98
C ARG A 363 3.42 -13.92 19.15
N ILE A 364 2.40 -14.75 19.35
CA ILE A 364 1.07 -14.52 18.75
C ILE A 364 0.52 -13.15 19.19
N ALA A 365 0.53 -12.88 20.50
CA ALA A 365 0.01 -11.62 21.03
C ALA A 365 0.83 -10.40 20.58
N ALA A 366 2.14 -10.51 20.41
CA ALA A 366 2.99 -9.46 19.84
C ALA A 366 2.58 -9.14 18.38
N ARG A 367 2.35 -10.17 17.56
CA ARG A 367 1.86 -9.99 16.18
C ARG A 367 0.47 -9.33 16.14
N THR A 368 -0.41 -9.71 17.05
CA THR A 368 -1.76 -9.13 17.13
C THR A 368 -1.74 -7.64 17.47
N MET A 369 -0.75 -7.17 18.26
CA MET A 369 -0.63 -5.74 18.61
C MET A 369 -0.45 -4.85 17.37
N LEU A 370 0.23 -5.35 16.34
CA LEU A 370 0.46 -4.63 15.09
C LEU A 370 -0.50 -5.05 13.96
N ALA A 371 -1.43 -5.97 14.18
CA ALA A 371 -2.18 -6.62 13.09
C ALA A 371 -2.94 -5.65 12.17
N GLY A 372 -3.41 -4.51 12.67
CA GLY A 372 -4.10 -3.49 11.84
C GLY A 372 -3.16 -2.54 11.08
N TYR A 373 -1.88 -2.54 11.42
CA TYR A 373 -0.87 -1.61 10.90
C TYR A 373 0.30 -2.31 10.20
N ARG A 374 0.38 -3.63 10.37
CA ARG A 374 1.30 -4.50 9.68
C ARG A 374 1.14 -4.34 8.18
N ARG A 375 2.23 -4.60 7.49
CA ARG A 375 2.29 -4.59 6.04
C ARG A 375 1.18 -5.41 5.39
N ASN A 376 0.93 -6.61 5.89
CA ASN A 376 -0.14 -7.49 5.39
C ASN A 376 -1.56 -6.98 5.65
N ALA A 377 -1.76 -6.06 6.60
CA ALA A 377 -3.07 -5.42 6.80
C ALA A 377 -3.47 -4.50 5.63
N ARG A 378 -2.50 -4.05 4.83
CA ARG A 378 -2.76 -3.22 3.65
C ARG A 378 -3.43 -4.02 2.51
N ARG A 379 -3.24 -5.34 2.48
CA ARG A 379 -3.89 -6.25 1.53
C ARG A 379 -5.41 -6.27 1.68
N THR A 380 -5.90 -6.37 2.90
CA THR A 380 -7.35 -6.43 3.19
C THR A 380 -8.08 -5.15 2.79
N THR A 381 -7.40 -4.01 2.77
CA THR A 381 -7.93 -2.74 2.26
C THR A 381 -7.88 -2.67 0.73
N ALA A 382 -6.85 -3.23 0.09
CA ALA A 382 -6.74 -3.29 -1.37
C ALA A 382 -7.75 -4.28 -1.99
N PHE A 383 -7.95 -5.46 -1.41
CA PHE A 383 -8.94 -6.44 -1.88
C PHE A 383 -10.38 -5.93 -1.78
N ARG A 384 -10.70 -5.07 -0.80
CA ARG A 384 -12.01 -4.40 -0.69
C ARG A 384 -12.26 -3.35 -1.77
N ASN A 385 -11.20 -2.85 -2.41
CA ASN A 385 -11.29 -1.86 -3.48
C ASN A 385 -11.26 -2.51 -4.89
N HIS A 386 -11.13 -3.84 -4.98
CA HIS A 386 -10.99 -4.59 -6.22
C HIS A 386 -12.06 -5.70 -6.43
N VAL A 387 -13.10 -5.77 -5.59
CA VAL A 387 -14.25 -6.70 -5.75
C VAL A 387 -15.53 -5.93 -6.06
#